data_AF-A0A7S0RZY1-F1
#
_entry.id   AF-A0A7S0RZY1-F1
#
_cell.length_a   1.000
_cell.length_b   1.000
_cell.length_c   1.000
_cell.angle_alpha   90.00
_cell.angle_beta   90.00
_cell.angle_gamma   90.00
#
_symmetry.space_group_name_H-M   'P 1'
#
loop_
_entity.id
_entity.type
_entity.pdbx_description
1 polymer ?
#
loop_
_entity_poly.entity_id
_entity_poly.type
_entity_poly.pdbx_seq_one_letter_code
_entity_poly.pdbx_strand_id
1 'polypeptide(L)'
;GTTATFRVAFRPPRDAVHYCQTLALCAHIKSMRNFRLLTDAQVVPPWSIPVLATGNTFLHTNPEFSPKVELSTRAISFPSCRPGEEVCQTLVLSNYGDTPASFSFHNAKSLGPVFAVKPMHGVLAAKSQAIVAFRFRPDDAQPYAAKAVLVFNGAAAYPTDVELRGSGNMPQLMFDMGAGMGPATRTGGSSTLFFRPTCVGASSQRVLTLYNPSRVPVAWKWQLPAKLEGVVAVAPVSGVLRGNESAQVTWSFAPS
;
A
#
# COMPACT_ATOMS: atom_id res chain seq x y z
N GLY A 1 -19.12 11.51 20.44
CA GLY A 1 -19.45 11.86 19.05
C GLY A 1 -20.93 11.66 18.83
N THR A 2 -21.61 12.57 18.13
CA THR A 2 -23.03 12.44 17.78
C THR A 2 -23.19 11.65 16.49
N THR A 3 -24.14 10.73 16.44
CA THR A 3 -24.51 9.99 15.22
C THR A 3 -25.78 10.58 14.62
N ALA A 4 -25.93 10.48 13.30
CA ALA A 4 -27.13 10.89 12.57
C ALA A 4 -27.57 9.76 11.63
N THR A 5 -28.87 9.51 11.59
CA THR A 5 -29.47 8.48 10.73
C THR A 5 -30.25 9.18 9.63
N PHE A 6 -30.12 8.70 8.40
CA PHE A 6 -30.93 9.14 7.26
C PHE A 6 -31.64 7.93 6.64
N ARG A 7 -32.73 8.18 5.93
CA ARG A 7 -33.46 7.16 5.17
C ARG A 7 -33.42 7.51 3.70
N VAL A 8 -33.20 6.51 2.87
CA VAL A 8 -33.22 6.63 1.41
C VAL A 8 -34.54 6.00 0.93
N ALA A 9 -35.39 6.81 0.29
CA ALA A 9 -36.56 6.28 -0.40
C ALA A 9 -36.14 5.85 -1.80
N PHE A 10 -36.43 4.60 -2.16
CA PHE A 10 -36.09 4.02 -3.44
C PHE A 10 -37.37 3.68 -4.21
N ARG A 11 -37.51 4.22 -5.42
CA ARG A 11 -38.62 3.94 -6.34
C ARG A 11 -38.03 3.40 -7.64
N PRO A 12 -37.91 2.07 -7.80
CA PRO A 12 -37.33 1.49 -8.99
C PRO A 12 -38.21 1.74 -10.22
N PRO A 13 -37.66 2.18 -11.36
CA PRO A 13 -38.40 2.30 -12.62
C PRO A 13 -38.65 0.95 -13.31
N ARG A 14 -37.91 -0.10 -12.95
CA ARG A 14 -37.97 -1.44 -13.53
C ARG A 14 -37.78 -2.52 -12.47
N ASP A 15 -38.46 -3.64 -12.63
CA ASP A 15 -38.34 -4.82 -11.77
C ASP A 15 -37.25 -5.78 -12.27
N ALA A 16 -36.81 -6.70 -11.39
CA ALA A 16 -35.77 -7.69 -11.65
C ALA A 16 -34.44 -7.11 -12.17
N VAL A 17 -34.02 -5.99 -11.59
CA VAL A 17 -32.77 -5.29 -11.95
C VAL A 17 -32.00 -4.83 -10.71
N HIS A 18 -30.67 -4.78 -10.83
CA HIS A 18 -29.77 -4.14 -9.88
C HIS A 18 -29.69 -2.63 -10.04
N TYR A 19 -29.66 -1.93 -8.92
CA TYR A 19 -29.49 -0.50 -8.84
C TYR A 19 -28.30 -0.15 -7.98
N CYS A 20 -27.55 0.87 -8.43
CA CYS A 20 -26.37 1.36 -7.74
C CYS A 20 -26.29 2.87 -7.95
N GLN A 21 -26.16 3.63 -6.86
CA GLN A 21 -26.04 5.09 -6.89
C GLN A 21 -25.10 5.56 -5.79
N THR A 22 -24.20 6.48 -6.13
CA THR A 22 -23.40 7.20 -5.14
C THR A 22 -24.19 8.39 -4.60
N LEU A 23 -24.39 8.42 -3.28
CA LEU A 23 -25.02 9.51 -2.54
C LEU A 23 -23.91 10.38 -1.94
N ALA A 24 -23.95 11.69 -2.18
CA ALA A 24 -23.05 12.63 -1.50
C ALA A 24 -23.68 13.07 -0.17
N LEU A 25 -23.06 12.70 0.96
CA LEU A 25 -23.47 13.16 2.28
C LEU A 25 -22.59 14.32 2.72
N CYS A 26 -23.19 15.50 2.92
CA CYS A 26 -22.49 16.69 3.39
C CYS A 26 -22.92 17.05 4.82
N ALA A 27 -21.96 17.22 5.72
CA ALA A 27 -22.17 17.66 7.09
C ALA A 27 -21.57 19.06 7.29
N HIS A 28 -22.40 19.98 7.79
CA HIS A 28 -22.04 21.36 8.04
C HIS A 28 -22.08 21.65 9.55
N ILE A 29 -21.15 22.48 10.03
CA ILE A 29 -21.20 23.03 11.38
C ILE A 29 -22.46 23.91 11.51
N LYS A 30 -23.19 23.79 12.62
CA LYS A 30 -24.51 24.43 12.81
C LYS A 30 -24.47 25.95 12.59
N SER A 31 -23.42 26.63 13.07
CA SER A 31 -23.23 28.08 12.87
C SER A 31 -23.01 28.47 11.40
N MET A 32 -22.60 27.54 10.55
CA MET A 32 -22.30 27.78 9.12
C MET A 32 -23.46 27.43 8.19
N ARG A 33 -24.63 27.07 8.74
CA ARG A 33 -25.83 26.77 7.94
C ARG A 33 -26.45 28.02 7.29
N ASN A 34 -26.12 29.21 7.78
CA ASN A 34 -26.60 30.47 7.26
C ASN A 34 -25.48 31.51 7.33
N PHE A 35 -25.22 32.21 6.22
CA PHE A 35 -24.19 33.24 6.14
C PHE A 35 -24.40 34.39 7.14
N ARG A 36 -25.65 34.64 7.57
CA ARG A 36 -26.00 35.66 8.57
C ARG A 36 -25.54 35.32 9.99
N LEU A 37 -25.10 34.08 10.24
CA LEU A 37 -24.62 33.61 11.54
C LEU A 37 -23.09 33.52 11.61
N LEU A 38 -22.39 33.93 10.55
CA LEU A 38 -20.93 33.94 10.46
C LEU A 38 -20.41 35.30 10.88
N THR A 39 -19.54 35.33 11.88
CA THR A 39 -18.56 36.42 12.05
C THR A 39 -17.42 36.18 11.06
N ASP A 40 -16.92 37.24 10.41
CA ASP A 40 -15.98 37.22 9.26
C ASP A 40 -14.72 36.35 9.38
N ALA A 41 -14.41 35.81 10.57
CA ALA A 41 -13.17 35.12 10.86
C ALA A 41 -13.18 33.58 10.75
N GLN A 42 -14.31 32.88 10.53
CA GLN A 42 -14.29 31.40 10.57
C GLN A 42 -15.29 30.74 9.60
N VAL A 43 -14.87 30.53 8.35
CA VAL A 43 -15.51 29.59 7.42
C VAL A 43 -14.72 28.28 7.43
N VAL A 44 -15.38 27.17 7.76
CA VAL A 44 -14.80 25.82 7.72
C VAL A 44 -15.53 25.03 6.64
N PRO A 45 -14.83 24.33 5.74
CA PRO A 45 -15.47 23.55 4.69
C PRO A 45 -16.35 22.44 5.28
N PRO A 46 -17.48 22.09 4.63
CA PRO A 46 -18.28 20.96 5.05
C PRO A 46 -17.52 19.65 4.89
N TRP A 47 -17.79 18.70 5.77
CA TRP A 47 -17.37 17.32 5.56
C TRP A 47 -18.24 16.69 4.49
N SER A 48 -17.64 16.07 3.48
CA SER A 48 -18.37 15.35 2.42
C SER A 48 -17.90 13.91 2.34
N ILE A 49 -18.85 12.97 2.33
CA ILE A 49 -18.59 11.53 2.29
C ILE A 49 -19.48 10.91 1.20
N PRO A 50 -18.91 10.29 0.15
CA PRO A 50 -19.68 9.50 -0.80
C PRO A 50 -20.10 8.16 -0.17
N VAL A 51 -21.38 7.81 -0.29
CA VAL A 51 -21.92 6.52 0.14
C VAL A 51 -22.51 5.81 -1.06
N LEU A 52 -21.99 4.62 -1.37
CA LEU A 52 -22.53 3.78 -2.43
C LEU A 52 -23.76 3.02 -1.92
N ALA A 53 -24.93 3.39 -2.42
CA ALA A 53 -26.18 2.70 -2.16
C ALA A 53 -26.45 1.68 -3.28
N THR A 54 -26.60 0.41 -2.91
CA THR A 54 -26.92 -0.68 -3.83
C THR A 54 -28.19 -1.39 -3.38
N GLY A 55 -28.99 -1.85 -4.33
CA GLY A 55 -30.19 -2.63 -4.06
C GLY A 55 -30.68 -3.33 -5.33
N ASN A 56 -31.66 -4.20 -5.20
CA ASN A 56 -32.25 -4.90 -6.34
C ASN A 56 -33.75 -5.12 -6.16
N THR A 57 -34.39 -5.53 -7.24
CA THR A 57 -35.84 -5.76 -7.34
C THR A 57 -36.16 -7.20 -7.73
N PHE A 58 -35.23 -8.14 -7.50
CA PHE A 58 -35.47 -9.56 -7.77
C PHE A 58 -36.41 -10.13 -6.71
N LEU A 59 -37.41 -10.89 -7.16
CA LEU A 59 -38.32 -11.63 -6.29
C LEU A 59 -37.72 -13.00 -5.96
N HIS A 60 -38.09 -13.58 -4.82
CA HIS A 60 -37.68 -14.94 -4.44
C HIS A 60 -38.06 -16.00 -5.49
N THR A 61 -39.11 -15.74 -6.27
CA THR A 61 -39.61 -16.60 -7.35
C THR A 61 -38.91 -16.39 -8.69
N ASN A 62 -38.14 -15.31 -8.85
CA ASN A 62 -37.34 -15.01 -10.03
C ASN A 62 -35.90 -14.77 -9.60
N PRO A 63 -35.16 -15.85 -9.26
CA PRO A 63 -33.83 -15.74 -8.71
C PRO A 63 -32.89 -15.08 -9.71
N GLU A 64 -31.87 -14.44 -9.17
CA GLU A 64 -30.89 -13.76 -10.00
C GLU A 64 -30.16 -14.74 -10.93
N PHE A 65 -29.86 -14.31 -12.16
CA PHE A 65 -29.07 -15.09 -13.10
C PHE A 65 -27.68 -15.41 -12.53
N SER A 66 -27.14 -16.56 -12.91
CA SER A 66 -25.78 -16.94 -12.54
C SER A 66 -24.77 -15.89 -13.07
N PRO A 67 -23.96 -15.28 -12.19
CA PRO A 67 -23.03 -14.23 -12.59
C PRO A 67 -21.94 -14.80 -13.50
N LYS A 68 -21.79 -14.23 -14.69
CA LYS A 68 -20.71 -14.56 -15.64
C LYS A 68 -19.54 -13.59 -15.45
N VAL A 69 -19.02 -13.53 -14.22
CA VAL A 69 -17.95 -12.61 -13.84
C VAL A 69 -16.63 -13.35 -13.65
N GLU A 70 -15.57 -12.85 -14.27
CA GLU A 70 -14.22 -13.35 -14.11
C GLU A 70 -13.32 -12.32 -13.41
N LEU A 71 -12.33 -12.84 -12.68
CA LEU A 71 -11.33 -12.06 -11.96
C LEU A 71 -10.02 -12.09 -12.76
N SER A 72 -9.31 -10.97 -12.85
CA SER A 72 -7.97 -10.95 -13.48
C SER A 72 -6.95 -11.83 -12.75
N THR A 73 -7.14 -12.06 -11.46
CA THR A 73 -6.33 -12.99 -10.64
C THR A 73 -7.12 -13.43 -9.41
N ARG A 74 -6.81 -14.62 -8.86
CA ARG A 74 -7.29 -15.08 -7.56
C ARG A 74 -6.28 -14.89 -6.43
N ALA A 75 -5.10 -14.36 -6.73
CA ALA A 75 -4.05 -14.07 -5.76
C ALA A 75 -3.41 -12.71 -6.02
N ILE A 76 -3.35 -11.87 -4.99
CA ILE A 76 -2.76 -10.54 -5.00
C ILE A 76 -1.54 -10.56 -4.10
N SER A 77 -0.37 -10.36 -4.70
CA SER A 77 0.90 -10.18 -4.00
C SER A 77 1.28 -8.71 -3.97
N PHE A 78 1.32 -8.13 -2.77
CA PHE A 78 1.74 -6.75 -2.57
C PHE A 78 3.26 -6.65 -2.62
N PRO A 79 3.80 -5.54 -3.16
CA PRO A 79 5.21 -5.21 -2.97
C PRO A 79 5.55 -5.14 -1.48
N SER A 80 6.77 -5.54 -1.11
CA SER A 80 7.25 -5.36 0.27
C SER A 80 7.33 -3.87 0.61
N CYS A 81 6.94 -3.53 1.83
CA CYS A 81 6.98 -2.15 2.34
C CYS A 81 7.40 -2.13 3.80
N ARG A 82 7.74 -0.96 4.34
CA ARG A 82 8.12 -0.82 5.75
C ARG A 82 6.86 -0.84 6.64
N PRO A 83 6.98 -1.28 7.90
CA PRO A 83 5.91 -1.09 8.88
C PRO A 83 5.41 0.36 8.91
N GLY A 84 4.10 0.56 8.84
CA GLY A 84 3.44 1.86 8.79
C GLY A 84 3.31 2.49 7.39
N GLU A 85 3.99 1.97 6.37
CA GLU A 85 3.77 2.37 4.97
C GLU A 85 2.58 1.65 4.34
N GLU A 86 2.03 2.23 3.27
CA GLU A 86 0.91 1.66 2.54
C GLU A 86 1.29 1.41 1.08
N VAL A 87 0.92 0.24 0.57
CA VAL A 87 1.01 -0.08 -0.87
C VAL A 87 -0.33 -0.60 -1.35
N CYS A 88 -0.63 -0.36 -2.63
CA CYS A 88 -1.90 -0.76 -3.23
C CYS A 88 -1.68 -1.68 -4.43
N GLN A 89 -2.65 -2.55 -4.68
CA GLN A 89 -2.77 -3.39 -5.85
C GLN A 89 -4.21 -3.42 -6.32
N THR A 90 -4.45 -3.77 -7.59
CA THR A 90 -5.78 -3.76 -8.18
C THR A 90 -6.20 -5.12 -8.69
N LEU A 91 -7.49 -5.42 -8.54
CA LEU A 91 -8.17 -6.57 -9.13
C LEU A 91 -9.18 -6.06 -10.16
N VAL A 92 -9.20 -6.66 -11.35
CA VAL A 92 -10.22 -6.36 -12.37
C VAL A 92 -11.29 -7.43 -12.31
N LEU A 93 -12.55 -6.99 -12.19
CA LEU A 93 -13.74 -7.82 -12.33
C LEU A 93 -14.33 -7.60 -13.73
N SER A 94 -14.53 -8.66 -14.50
CA SER A 94 -15.05 -8.60 -15.87
C SER A 94 -16.36 -9.37 -15.98
N ASN A 95 -17.47 -8.68 -16.27
CA ASN A 95 -18.76 -9.30 -16.50
C ASN A 95 -18.96 -9.54 -17.99
N TYR A 96 -18.86 -10.80 -18.41
CA TYR A 96 -19.14 -11.21 -19.78
C TYR A 96 -20.60 -11.59 -20.00
N GLY A 97 -21.44 -11.52 -18.97
CA GLY A 97 -22.87 -11.73 -19.05
C GLY A 97 -23.61 -10.61 -19.75
N ASP A 98 -24.86 -10.91 -20.13
CA ASP A 98 -25.81 -9.97 -20.73
C ASP A 98 -26.66 -9.26 -19.66
N THR A 99 -26.45 -9.60 -18.39
CA THR A 99 -27.13 -9.02 -17.23
C THR A 99 -26.12 -8.39 -16.28
N PRO A 100 -26.47 -7.30 -15.56
CA PRO A 100 -25.63 -6.79 -14.48
C PRO A 100 -25.44 -7.82 -13.37
N ALA A 101 -24.31 -7.74 -12.66
CA ALA A 101 -24.00 -8.58 -11.51
C ALA A 101 -23.58 -7.71 -10.33
N SER A 102 -24.15 -7.93 -9.15
CA SER A 102 -23.67 -7.27 -7.93
C SER A 102 -22.47 -8.02 -7.36
N PHE A 103 -21.50 -7.31 -6.79
CA PHE A 103 -20.40 -7.92 -6.06
C PHE A 103 -20.30 -7.34 -4.65
N SER A 104 -19.88 -8.16 -3.68
CA SER A 104 -19.63 -7.75 -2.31
C SER A 104 -18.47 -8.54 -1.69
N PHE A 105 -17.52 -7.83 -1.10
CA PHE A 105 -16.49 -8.43 -0.26
C PHE A 105 -17.05 -8.60 1.16
N HIS A 106 -17.28 -9.85 1.52
CA HIS A 106 -17.75 -10.20 2.85
C HIS A 106 -16.58 -10.23 3.83
N ASN A 107 -16.92 -10.07 5.11
CA ASN A 107 -15.98 -10.21 6.21
C ASN A 107 -14.80 -9.23 6.16
N ALA A 108 -15.03 -7.95 5.85
CA ALA A 108 -13.97 -6.92 5.92
C ALA A 108 -13.20 -6.92 7.25
N LYS A 109 -13.86 -7.32 8.34
CA LYS A 109 -13.22 -7.46 9.66
C LYS A 109 -12.12 -8.53 9.68
N SER A 110 -12.23 -9.61 8.90
CA SER A 110 -11.18 -10.63 8.82
C SER A 110 -9.94 -10.18 8.05
N LEU A 111 -10.02 -9.06 7.31
CA LEU A 111 -8.86 -8.43 6.69
C LEU A 111 -8.02 -7.64 7.70
N GLY A 112 -8.57 -7.35 8.89
CA GLY A 112 -7.92 -6.58 9.94
C GLY A 112 -7.58 -5.14 9.52
N PRO A 113 -6.70 -4.44 10.26
CA PRO A 113 -6.21 -3.12 9.84
C PRO A 113 -5.21 -3.21 8.67
N VAL A 114 -4.59 -4.39 8.50
CA VAL A 114 -3.48 -4.63 7.58
C VAL A 114 -3.92 -4.60 6.12
N PHE A 115 -5.05 -5.24 5.81
CA PHE A 115 -5.60 -5.25 4.45
C PHE A 115 -6.90 -4.44 4.40
N ALA A 116 -7.10 -3.73 3.30
CA ALA A 116 -8.37 -3.05 3.01
C ALA A 116 -8.72 -3.20 1.53
N VAL A 117 -10.01 -3.11 1.20
CA VAL A 117 -10.52 -3.20 -0.17
C VAL A 117 -11.54 -2.10 -0.45
N LYS A 118 -11.46 -1.50 -1.64
CA LYS A 118 -12.37 -0.48 -2.12
C LYS A 118 -12.61 -0.60 -3.64
N PRO A 119 -13.88 -0.54 -4.11
CA PRO A 119 -15.08 -0.53 -3.30
C PRO A 119 -15.33 -1.90 -2.63
N MET A 120 -15.97 -1.90 -1.46
CA MET A 120 -16.36 -3.12 -0.73
C MET A 120 -17.52 -3.86 -1.42
N HIS A 121 -18.36 -3.13 -2.15
CA HIS A 121 -19.53 -3.65 -2.84
C HIS A 121 -19.81 -2.78 -4.06
N GLY A 122 -20.58 -3.30 -5.01
CA GLY A 122 -20.97 -2.55 -6.20
C GLY A 122 -21.80 -3.36 -7.17
N VAL A 123 -22.12 -2.76 -8.31
CA VAL A 123 -22.83 -3.42 -9.42
C VAL A 123 -22.00 -3.25 -10.68
N LEU A 124 -21.74 -4.37 -11.34
CA LEU A 124 -21.01 -4.45 -12.59
C LEU A 124 -22.02 -4.60 -13.73
N ALA A 125 -22.06 -3.64 -14.65
CA ALA A 125 -22.99 -3.69 -15.78
C ALA A 125 -22.69 -4.90 -16.70
N ALA A 126 -23.66 -5.27 -17.53
CA ALA A 126 -23.44 -6.27 -18.58
C ALA A 126 -22.28 -5.84 -19.50
N LYS A 127 -21.45 -6.80 -19.94
CA LYS A 127 -20.30 -6.56 -20.84
C LYS A 127 -19.36 -5.44 -20.37
N SER A 128 -19.15 -5.31 -19.06
CA SER A 128 -18.34 -4.24 -18.48
C SER A 128 -17.31 -4.75 -17.50
N GLN A 129 -16.38 -3.87 -17.12
CA GLN A 129 -15.32 -4.15 -16.18
C GLN A 129 -15.33 -3.13 -15.03
N ALA A 130 -14.92 -3.56 -13.85
CA ALA A 130 -14.68 -2.69 -12.71
C ALA A 130 -13.33 -3.00 -12.06
N ILE A 131 -12.69 -1.96 -11.54
CA ILE A 131 -11.43 -2.06 -10.82
C ILE A 131 -11.72 -1.99 -9.32
N VAL A 132 -11.20 -2.96 -8.58
CA VAL A 132 -11.22 -3.01 -7.13
C VAL A 132 -9.79 -2.82 -6.63
N ALA A 133 -9.56 -1.78 -5.83
CA ALA A 133 -8.29 -1.51 -5.21
C ALA A 133 -8.20 -2.22 -3.85
N PHE A 134 -7.10 -2.91 -3.63
CA PHE A 134 -6.71 -3.43 -2.33
C PHE A 134 -5.50 -2.65 -1.81
N ARG A 135 -5.45 -2.47 -0.49
CA ARG A 135 -4.36 -1.82 0.22
C ARG A 135 -3.76 -2.79 1.23
N PHE A 136 -2.44 -2.78 1.33
CA PHE A 136 -1.67 -3.45 2.37
C PHE A 136 -0.87 -2.43 3.19
N ARG A 137 -0.99 -2.50 4.52
CA ARG A 137 -0.27 -1.69 5.50
C ARG A 137 0.19 -2.57 6.67
N PRO A 138 1.42 -3.08 6.68
CA PRO A 138 1.93 -3.89 7.79
C PRO A 138 2.20 -3.02 9.02
N ASP A 139 1.94 -3.56 10.21
CA ASP A 139 2.33 -2.93 11.48
C ASP A 139 3.70 -3.42 11.98
N ASP A 140 4.15 -4.59 11.52
CA ASP A 140 5.40 -5.23 11.92
C ASP A 140 6.17 -5.78 10.71
N ALA A 141 7.45 -6.04 10.91
CA ALA A 141 8.34 -6.58 9.88
C ALA A 141 8.22 -8.11 9.75
N GLN A 142 7.09 -8.57 9.22
CA GLN A 142 6.77 -9.99 9.06
C GLN A 142 5.95 -10.26 7.79
N PRO A 143 5.86 -11.52 7.32
CA PRO A 143 4.94 -11.89 6.26
C PRO A 143 3.48 -11.85 6.74
N TYR A 144 2.58 -11.44 5.85
CA TYR A 144 1.14 -11.38 6.08
C TYR A 144 0.39 -12.13 4.98
N ALA A 145 -0.66 -12.85 5.38
CA ALA A 145 -1.57 -13.51 4.45
C ALA A 145 -3.02 -13.37 4.94
N ALA A 146 -3.95 -13.16 4.01
CA ALA A 146 -5.37 -13.10 4.29
C ALA A 146 -6.17 -13.61 3.08
N LYS A 147 -7.47 -13.82 3.28
CA LYS A 147 -8.41 -14.13 2.21
C LYS A 147 -9.54 -13.13 2.21
N ALA A 148 -9.77 -12.49 1.07
CA ALA A 148 -10.96 -11.69 0.84
C ALA A 148 -12.03 -12.56 0.19
N VAL A 149 -13.22 -12.60 0.78
CA VAL A 149 -14.34 -13.43 0.32
C VAL A 149 -15.24 -12.58 -0.57
N LEU A 150 -15.22 -12.83 -1.87
CA LEU A 150 -16.04 -12.14 -2.86
C LEU A 150 -17.31 -12.95 -3.14
N VAL A 151 -18.46 -12.32 -2.96
CA VAL A 151 -19.77 -12.90 -3.28
C VAL A 151 -20.37 -12.12 -4.44
N PHE A 152 -20.91 -12.84 -5.40
CA PHE A 152 -21.70 -12.24 -6.48
C PHE A 152 -23.19 -12.47 -6.20
N ASN A 153 -24.02 -11.51 -6.58
CA ASN A 153 -25.47 -11.67 -6.64
C ASN A 153 -26.11 -12.06 -5.29
N GLY A 154 -25.46 -11.71 -4.17
CA GLY A 154 -25.85 -12.14 -2.83
C GLY A 154 -25.79 -13.65 -2.58
N ALA A 155 -25.34 -14.45 -3.56
CA ALA A 155 -25.32 -15.91 -3.50
C ALA A 155 -24.12 -16.41 -2.67
N ALA A 156 -24.23 -16.29 -1.35
CA ALA A 156 -23.19 -16.70 -0.40
C ALA A 156 -22.85 -18.21 -0.44
N ALA A 157 -23.64 -19.02 -1.15
CA ALA A 157 -23.37 -20.45 -1.36
C ALA A 157 -22.16 -20.70 -2.28
N TYR A 158 -21.77 -19.73 -3.12
CA TYR A 158 -20.66 -19.86 -4.06
C TYR A 158 -19.67 -18.69 -3.93
N PRO A 159 -19.02 -18.55 -2.75
CA PRO A 159 -18.04 -17.49 -2.57
C PRO A 159 -16.79 -17.74 -3.42
N THR A 160 -16.20 -16.65 -3.90
CA THR A 160 -14.91 -16.64 -4.56
C THR A 160 -13.86 -16.08 -3.61
N ASP A 161 -12.89 -16.91 -3.25
CA ASP A 161 -11.73 -16.48 -2.46
C ASP A 161 -10.73 -15.71 -3.34
N VAL A 162 -10.22 -14.60 -2.80
CA VAL A 162 -9.04 -13.89 -3.30
C VAL A 162 -7.96 -13.92 -2.23
N GLU A 163 -6.85 -14.59 -2.52
CA GLU A 163 -5.70 -14.65 -1.63
C GLU A 163 -4.95 -13.31 -1.64
N LEU A 164 -4.61 -12.81 -0.45
CA LEU A 164 -3.83 -11.60 -0.26
C LEU A 164 -2.54 -11.96 0.44
N ARG A 165 -1.39 -11.52 -0.11
CA ARG A 165 -0.06 -11.77 0.46
C ARG A 165 0.78 -10.51 0.43
N GLY A 166 1.40 -10.16 1.54
CA GLY A 166 2.32 -9.03 1.65
C GLY A 166 3.41 -9.30 2.67
N SER A 167 4.43 -8.46 2.72
CA SER A 167 5.46 -8.54 3.77
C SER A 167 5.88 -7.16 4.24
N GLY A 168 5.92 -7.00 5.56
CA GLY A 168 6.61 -5.89 6.20
C GLY A 168 8.10 -6.19 6.28
N ASN A 169 8.94 -5.23 5.90
CA ASN A 169 10.40 -5.39 5.91
C ASN A 169 11.06 -4.15 6.50
N MET A 170 12.09 -4.35 7.32
CA MET A 170 12.95 -3.26 7.77
C MET A 170 14.11 -3.03 6.81
N PRO A 171 14.55 -1.77 6.61
CA PRO A 171 15.75 -1.47 5.84
C PRO A 171 16.97 -2.12 6.50
N GLN A 172 17.80 -2.79 5.70
CA GLN A 172 19.04 -3.41 6.15
C GLN A 172 20.18 -3.04 5.20
N LEU A 173 21.35 -2.78 5.75
CA LEU A 173 22.55 -2.50 4.96
C LEU A 173 23.68 -3.42 5.42
N MET A 174 24.28 -4.11 4.47
CA MET A 174 25.45 -4.96 4.65
C MET A 174 26.65 -4.37 3.92
N PHE A 175 27.83 -4.69 4.43
CA PHE A 175 29.11 -4.25 3.88
C PHE A 175 29.94 -5.50 3.60
N ASP A 176 30.38 -5.66 2.37
CA ASP A 176 31.44 -6.61 2.03
C ASP A 176 32.76 -5.84 1.93
N MET A 177 33.70 -6.21 2.81
CA MET A 177 35.01 -5.57 2.95
C MET A 177 36.10 -6.25 2.10
N GLY A 178 35.72 -7.22 1.25
CA GLY A 178 36.62 -7.98 0.39
C GLY A 178 37.33 -9.14 1.09
N ALA A 179 37.92 -10.03 0.28
CA ALA A 179 38.54 -11.28 0.72
C ALA A 179 39.54 -11.09 1.88
N GLY A 180 39.27 -11.75 3.01
CA GLY A 180 40.13 -11.77 4.21
C GLY A 180 39.47 -11.26 5.49
N MET A 181 38.38 -10.50 5.39
CA MET A 181 37.54 -10.11 6.52
C MET A 181 36.14 -10.64 6.23
N GLY A 182 35.70 -11.66 6.96
CA GLY A 182 34.41 -12.32 6.72
C GLY A 182 33.23 -11.33 6.69
N PRO A 183 32.05 -11.76 6.20
CA PRO A 183 30.90 -10.88 6.03
C PRO A 183 30.58 -10.16 7.35
N ALA A 184 30.65 -8.84 7.35
CA ALA A 184 30.27 -8.02 8.49
C ALA A 184 28.74 -7.93 8.54
N THR A 185 28.10 -9.04 8.94
CA THR A 185 26.69 -9.10 9.30
C THR A 185 26.54 -8.50 10.70
N ARG A 186 26.31 -7.19 10.80
CA ARG A 186 25.52 -6.55 11.87
C ARG A 186 25.55 -5.04 11.73
N THR A 187 24.38 -4.46 11.54
CA THR A 187 24.07 -3.10 12.01
C THR A 187 24.31 -3.05 13.52
N GLY A 188 25.50 -2.61 13.94
CA GLY A 188 25.89 -2.47 15.35
C GLY A 188 27.17 -3.19 15.78
N GLY A 189 27.89 -3.87 14.89
CA GLY A 189 29.25 -4.36 15.16
C GLY A 189 30.32 -3.37 14.69
N SER A 190 31.39 -3.17 15.47
CA SER A 190 32.56 -2.40 15.02
C SER A 190 33.19 -3.09 13.81
N SER A 191 33.00 -2.53 12.62
CA SER A 191 33.71 -2.92 11.41
C SER A 191 34.84 -1.92 11.18
N THR A 192 36.06 -2.42 11.01
CA THR A 192 37.25 -1.58 10.84
C THR A 192 37.68 -1.58 9.37
N LEU A 193 37.82 -0.39 8.79
CA LEU A 193 38.38 -0.20 7.45
C LEU A 193 39.87 0.09 7.55
N PHE A 194 40.70 -0.74 6.91
CA PHE A 194 42.14 -0.53 6.84
C PHE A 194 42.53 0.04 5.48
N PHE A 195 43.35 1.10 5.49
CA PHE A 195 44.04 1.59 4.32
C PHE A 195 45.43 0.97 4.23
N ARG A 196 45.99 0.93 3.01
CA ARG A 196 47.39 0.54 2.85
C ARG A 196 48.29 1.63 3.46
N PRO A 197 49.47 1.28 4.00
CA PRO A 197 50.47 2.27 4.35
C PRO A 197 50.68 3.25 3.17
N THR A 198 50.54 4.55 3.43
CA THR A 198 50.55 5.60 2.42
C THR A 198 51.53 6.69 2.86
N CYS A 199 52.46 7.08 1.99
CA CYS A 199 53.40 8.16 2.29
C CYS A 199 52.69 9.52 2.34
N VAL A 200 53.25 10.48 3.09
CA VAL A 200 52.79 11.87 3.09
C VAL A 200 52.83 12.44 1.67
N GLY A 201 51.75 13.09 1.24
CA GLY A 201 51.60 13.61 -0.12
C GLY A 201 51.15 12.58 -1.18
N ALA A 202 51.00 11.31 -0.81
CA ALA A 202 50.37 10.29 -1.66
C ALA A 202 48.93 10.00 -1.20
N SER A 203 48.16 9.29 -2.04
CA SER A 203 46.82 8.81 -1.69
C SER A 203 46.67 7.32 -1.96
N SER A 204 46.01 6.59 -1.06
CA SER A 204 45.55 5.22 -1.30
C SER A 204 44.03 5.15 -1.35
N GLN A 205 43.51 4.16 -2.08
CA GLN A 205 42.07 3.93 -2.21
C GLN A 205 41.70 2.51 -1.83
N ARG A 206 40.48 2.35 -1.32
CA ARG A 206 39.85 1.05 -1.05
C ARG A 206 38.38 1.10 -1.45
N VAL A 207 37.95 0.09 -2.20
CA VAL A 207 36.54 -0.06 -2.60
C VAL A 207 35.85 -0.97 -1.60
N LEU A 208 34.66 -0.57 -1.16
CA LEU A 208 33.73 -1.32 -0.33
C LEU A 208 32.46 -1.57 -1.14
N THR A 209 31.88 -2.77 -1.03
CA THR A 209 30.57 -3.07 -1.63
C THR A 209 29.49 -2.96 -0.56
N LEU A 210 28.58 -2.02 -0.74
CA LEU A 210 27.32 -1.94 0.00
C LEU A 210 26.32 -2.91 -0.64
N TYR A 211 25.56 -3.62 0.19
CA TYR A 211 24.49 -4.51 -0.26
C TYR A 211 23.24 -4.31 0.61
N ASN A 212 22.07 -4.19 -0.02
CA ASN A 212 20.79 -4.17 0.65
C ASN A 212 20.14 -5.57 0.58
N PRO A 213 20.25 -6.42 1.62
CA PRO A 213 19.59 -7.73 1.64
C PRO A 213 18.07 -7.66 1.86
N SER A 214 17.53 -6.47 2.18
CA SER A 214 16.10 -6.30 2.41
C SER A 214 15.34 -6.15 1.09
N ARG A 215 14.01 -6.25 1.14
CA ARG A 215 13.13 -6.04 -0.02
C ARG A 215 12.61 -4.60 -0.12
N VAL A 216 13.03 -3.72 0.79
CA VAL A 216 12.64 -2.30 0.81
C VAL A 216 13.85 -1.41 0.51
N PRO A 217 13.66 -0.20 -0.05
CA PRO A 217 14.76 0.71 -0.29
C PRO A 217 15.47 1.13 1.02
N VAL A 218 16.78 1.28 0.95
CA VAL A 218 17.65 1.73 2.04
C VAL A 218 18.40 2.96 1.59
N ALA A 219 18.11 4.09 2.24
CA ALA A 219 18.92 5.30 2.11
C ALA A 219 20.11 5.23 3.07
N TRP A 220 21.29 5.62 2.61
CA TRP A 220 22.51 5.61 3.39
C TRP A 220 23.29 6.92 3.21
N LYS A 221 24.04 7.31 4.24
CA LYS A 221 24.91 8.49 4.24
C LYS A 221 26.09 8.27 5.18
N TRP A 222 27.29 8.50 4.68
CA TRP A 222 28.51 8.54 5.48
C TRP A 222 28.63 9.89 6.20
N GLN A 223 28.95 9.82 7.49
CA GLN A 223 29.26 10.99 8.31
C GLN A 223 30.69 10.82 8.81
N LEU A 224 31.61 11.60 8.23
CA LEU A 224 33.00 11.60 8.62
C LEU A 224 33.20 12.56 9.81
N PRO A 225 33.89 12.14 10.87
CA PRO A 225 34.30 13.04 11.94
C PRO A 225 35.21 14.16 11.41
N ALA A 226 35.10 15.37 11.97
CA ALA A 226 35.91 16.53 11.56
C ALA A 226 37.43 16.27 11.61
N LYS A 227 37.90 15.43 12.54
CA LYS A 227 39.32 15.05 12.64
C LYS A 227 39.88 14.29 11.42
N LEU A 228 39.02 13.79 10.53
CA LEU A 228 39.41 13.08 9.31
C LEU A 228 39.25 13.96 8.06
N GLU A 229 38.81 15.21 8.22
CA GLU A 229 38.66 16.15 7.12
C GLU A 229 40.01 16.40 6.43
N GLY A 230 40.02 16.40 5.10
CA GLY A 230 41.24 16.50 4.29
C GLY A 230 42.11 15.23 4.24
N VAL A 231 41.95 14.31 5.21
CA VAL A 231 42.76 13.09 5.31
C VAL A 231 42.03 11.86 4.77
N VAL A 232 40.73 11.75 5.01
CA VAL A 232 39.88 10.64 4.51
C VAL A 232 38.72 11.21 3.72
N ALA A 233 38.47 10.63 2.54
CA ALA A 233 37.33 10.95 1.71
C ALA A 233 36.57 9.67 1.30
N VAL A 234 35.29 9.81 0.99
CA VAL A 234 34.43 8.71 0.56
C VAL A 234 33.51 9.15 -0.58
N ALA A 235 33.42 8.35 -1.64
CA ALA A 235 32.57 8.63 -2.80
C ALA A 235 31.86 7.35 -3.29
N PRO A 236 30.52 7.34 -3.40
CA PRO A 236 29.59 8.41 -3.01
C PRO A 236 29.48 8.58 -1.48
N VAL A 237 29.16 9.78 -1.02
CA VAL A 237 28.92 10.09 0.41
C VAL A 237 27.53 9.61 0.85
N SER A 238 26.56 9.55 -0.06
CA SER A 238 25.20 9.08 0.23
C SER A 238 24.58 8.46 -1.01
N GLY A 239 23.54 7.65 -0.81
CA GLY A 239 22.78 7.05 -1.89
C GLY A 239 21.54 6.32 -1.40
N VAL A 240 20.86 5.67 -2.34
CA VAL A 240 19.72 4.79 -2.07
C VAL A 240 19.97 3.47 -2.79
N LEU A 241 19.83 2.35 -2.07
CA LEU A 241 19.83 1.01 -2.64
C LEU A 241 18.41 0.46 -2.60
N ARG A 242 17.89 0.03 -3.75
CA ARG A 242 16.66 -0.76 -3.83
C ARG A 242 16.88 -2.14 -3.21
N GLY A 243 15.79 -2.88 -3.03
CA GLY A 243 15.87 -4.22 -2.45
C GLY A 243 16.73 -5.16 -3.30
N ASN A 244 17.64 -5.88 -2.64
CA ASN A 244 18.66 -6.75 -3.25
C ASN A 244 19.67 -6.03 -4.17
N GLU A 245 19.79 -4.71 -4.08
CA GLU A 245 20.76 -3.93 -4.86
C GLU A 245 22.10 -3.80 -4.12
N SER A 246 23.18 -3.69 -4.89
CA SER A 246 24.52 -3.39 -4.38
C SER A 246 25.10 -2.13 -5.03
N ALA A 247 25.93 -1.40 -4.30
CA ALA A 247 26.71 -0.28 -4.85
C ALA A 247 28.13 -0.29 -4.30
N GLN A 248 29.08 0.15 -5.13
CA GLN A 248 30.45 0.34 -4.71
C GLN A 248 30.67 1.74 -4.15
N VAL A 249 31.44 1.82 -3.08
CA VAL A 249 31.88 3.06 -2.46
C VAL A 249 33.40 3.06 -2.39
N THR A 250 34.02 4.12 -2.89
CA THR A 250 35.48 4.30 -2.87
C THR A 250 35.87 5.18 -1.70
N TRP A 251 36.66 4.61 -0.80
CA TRP A 251 37.32 5.33 0.28
C TRP A 251 38.72 5.73 -0.15
N SER A 252 39.11 6.96 0.13
CA SER A 252 40.45 7.50 -0.14
C SER A 252 41.09 7.95 1.17
N PHE A 253 42.38 7.67 1.33
CA PHE A 253 43.21 8.15 2.44
C PHE A 253 44.43 8.88 1.88
N ALA A 254 44.62 10.12 2.31
CA ALA A 254 45.72 10.99 1.90
C ALA A 254 46.32 11.65 3.16
N PRO A 255 47.38 11.08 3.75
CA PRO A 255 48.02 11.68 4.91
C PRO A 255 48.74 12.97 4.53
N SER A 256 48.51 14.01 5.33
CA SER A 256 49.12 15.34 5.26
C SER A 256 50.33 15.47 6.17
#